data_AF-A0A7S0LN03-F1
#
_entry.id   AF-A0A7S0LN03-F1
#
_cell.length_a   1.000
_cell.length_b   1.000
_cell.length_c   1.000
_cell.angle_alpha   90.00
_cell.angle_beta   90.00
_cell.angle_gamma   90.00
#
_symmetry.space_group_name_H-M   'P 1'
#
loop_
_entity.id
_entity.type
_entity.pdbx_description
1 polymer ?
#
loop_
_entity_poly.entity_id
_entity_poly.type
_entity_poly.pdbx_seq_one_letter_code
_entity_poly.pdbx_strand_id
1 'polypeptide(L)'
;AKYDKTQPSTYHKGKSLDKVTTRQLFEDFGLDANTQAFTGHAMALHRDDDYLEQPAEATAEAIQLYVFSLERYGKSPYIYPMYGLGGMPEGFSRLCAIHGGTFMLNKGIDEV
;
A
#
# COMPACT_ATOMS: atom_id res chain seq x y z
N ALA A 1 12.94 -7.85 9.67
CA ALA A 1 12.11 -8.71 10.56
C ALA A 1 10.66 -8.57 10.11
N LYS A 2 9.94 -9.68 9.89
CA LYS A 2 8.54 -9.65 9.41
C LYS A 2 7.63 -9.34 10.60
N TYR A 3 7.09 -8.13 10.67
CA TYR A 3 6.01 -7.82 11.61
C TYR A 3 4.72 -8.48 11.12
N ASP A 4 4.00 -9.13 12.03
CA ASP A 4 2.70 -9.77 11.78
C ASP A 4 1.75 -9.43 12.93
N LYS A 5 0.65 -8.75 12.61
CA LYS A 5 -0.37 -8.32 13.57
C LYS A 5 -1.05 -9.45 14.34
N THR A 6 -0.99 -10.68 13.83
CA THR A 6 -1.56 -11.85 14.50
C THR A 6 -0.57 -12.53 15.45
N GLN A 7 0.71 -12.15 15.40
CA GLN A 7 1.79 -12.78 16.15
C GLN A 7 2.45 -11.79 17.13
N PRO A 8 2.07 -11.83 18.43
CA PRO A 8 2.61 -10.93 19.44
C PRO A 8 4.14 -10.99 19.61
N SER A 9 4.77 -12.10 19.22
CA SER A 9 6.23 -12.28 19.20
C SER A 9 6.94 -11.32 18.24
N THR A 10 6.23 -10.77 17.25
CA THR A 10 6.78 -9.84 16.26
C THR A 10 6.66 -8.38 16.67
N TYR A 11 6.04 -8.10 17.82
CA TYR A 11 5.75 -6.74 18.27
C TYR A 11 6.99 -6.02 18.75
N HIS A 12 7.16 -4.77 18.29
CA HIS A 12 8.25 -3.93 18.74
C HIS A 12 8.03 -3.52 20.20
N LYS A 13 9.01 -3.79 21.08
CA LYS A 13 8.91 -3.56 22.53
C LYS A 13 7.64 -4.15 23.18
N GLY A 14 7.11 -5.23 22.62
CA GLY A 14 5.88 -5.88 23.10
C GLY A 14 4.60 -5.06 22.88
N LYS A 15 4.67 -3.96 22.13
CA LYS A 15 3.52 -3.13 21.78
C LYS A 15 3.04 -3.45 20.37
N SER A 16 1.74 -3.64 20.24
CA SER A 16 1.10 -3.79 18.93
C SER A 16 1.03 -2.43 18.23
N LEU A 17 1.15 -2.43 16.89
CA LEU A 17 1.24 -1.20 16.08
C LEU A 17 -0.10 -0.46 15.94
N ASP A 18 -1.21 -1.09 16.32
CA ASP A 18 -2.53 -0.46 16.46
C ASP A 18 -2.61 0.50 17.67
N LYS A 19 -1.68 0.38 18.63
CA LYS A 19 -1.68 1.12 19.90
C LYS A 19 -0.57 2.16 20.02
N VAL A 20 0.34 2.21 19.05
CA VAL A 20 1.41 3.21 19.00
C VAL A 20 1.23 4.07 17.77
N THR A 21 1.46 5.37 17.91
CA THR A 21 1.42 6.26 16.75
C THR A 21 2.66 6.07 15.89
N THR A 22 2.58 6.43 14.60
CA THR A 22 3.75 6.34 13.72
C THR A 22 4.91 7.20 14.24
N ARG A 23 4.63 8.37 14.81
CA ARG A 23 5.65 9.23 15.45
C ARG A 23 6.38 8.48 16.56
N GLN A 24 5.63 7.88 17.50
CA GLN A 24 6.22 7.12 18.60
C GLN A 24 7.05 5.94 18.09
N LEU A 25 6.58 5.25 17.05
CA LEU A 25 7.33 4.16 16.43
C LEU A 25 8.66 4.66 15.86
N PHE A 26 8.65 5.76 15.12
CA PHE A 26 9.87 6.34 14.55
C PHE A 26 10.85 6.82 15.61
N GLU A 27 10.37 7.45 16.68
CA GLU A 27 11.17 7.84 17.84
C GLU A 27 11.75 6.62 18.56
N ASP A 28 10.97 5.54 18.70
CA ASP A 28 11.39 4.28 19.33
C ASP A 28 12.56 3.61 18.59
N PHE A 29 12.62 3.78 17.26
CA PHE A 29 13.73 3.34 16.41
C PHE A 29 14.85 4.39 16.25
N GLY A 30 14.69 5.59 16.81
CA GLY A 30 15.68 6.66 16.76
C GLY A 30 15.87 7.26 15.36
N LEU A 31 14.83 7.29 14.54
CA LEU A 31 14.88 7.87 13.20
C LEU A 31 14.93 9.40 13.27
N ASP A 32 15.87 10.03 12.56
CA ASP A 32 15.92 11.48 12.43
C ASP A 32 14.80 12.00 11.51
N ALA A 33 14.52 13.31 11.56
CA ALA A 33 13.42 13.93 10.82
C ALA A 33 13.45 13.67 9.30
N ASN A 34 14.63 13.65 8.67
CA ASN A 34 14.73 13.39 7.24
C ASN A 34 14.41 11.93 6.92
N THR A 35 14.87 11.00 7.76
CA THR A 35 14.57 9.57 7.62
C THR A 35 13.08 9.31 7.85
N GLN A 36 12.44 10.00 8.80
CA GLN A 36 11.00 9.92 9.01
C GLN A 36 10.20 10.38 7.79
N ALA A 37 10.54 11.56 7.24
CA ALA A 37 9.91 12.10 6.05
C ALA A 37 10.12 11.22 4.81
N PHE A 38 11.33 10.70 4.60
CA PHE A 38 11.62 9.77 3.51
C PHE A 38 10.83 8.47 3.65
N THR A 39 10.82 7.88 4.84
CA THR A 39 10.09 6.62 5.09
C THR A 39 8.58 6.82 4.93
N GLY A 40 8.04 7.93 5.43
CA GLY A 40 6.62 8.25 5.32
C GLY A 40 6.16 8.56 3.89
N HIS A 41 6.83 9.49 3.21
CA HIS A 41 6.36 9.96 1.90
C HIS A 41 6.89 9.14 0.73
N ALA A 42 8.14 8.68 0.77
CA ALA A 42 8.74 7.98 -0.37
C ALA A 42 8.52 6.47 -0.33
N MET A 43 8.43 5.88 0.87
CA MET A 43 8.20 4.44 1.02
C MET A 43 6.74 4.09 1.36
N ALA A 44 6.16 4.72 2.38
CA ALA A 44 4.76 4.48 2.75
C ALA A 44 3.74 5.25 1.87
N LEU A 45 4.23 6.18 1.05
CA LEU A 45 3.43 6.98 0.09
C LEU A 45 2.34 7.84 0.74
N HIS A 46 2.56 8.29 1.98
CA HIS A 46 1.70 9.27 2.63
C HIS A 46 1.78 10.62 1.94
N ARG A 47 0.64 11.32 1.83
CA ARG A 47 0.51 12.59 1.09
C ARG A 47 0.81 13.83 1.94
N ASP A 48 0.64 13.69 3.24
CA ASP A 48 0.78 14.70 4.28
C ASP A 48 1.30 14.04 5.55
N ASP A 49 1.48 14.82 6.62
CA ASP A 49 2.06 14.37 7.88
C ASP A 49 1.02 13.84 8.90
N ASP A 50 -0.26 13.77 8.53
CA ASP A 50 -1.32 13.36 9.46
C ASP A 50 -1.10 11.92 9.96
N TYR A 51 -0.43 11.08 9.15
CA TYR A 51 -0.07 9.70 9.50
C TYR A 51 0.81 9.58 10.75
N LEU A 52 1.53 10.64 11.14
CA LEU A 52 2.40 10.66 12.32
C LEU A 52 1.60 10.45 13.61
N GLU A 53 0.38 10.97 13.67
CA GLU A 53 -0.52 10.86 14.82
C GLU A 53 -1.47 9.67 14.74
N GLN A 54 -1.50 8.96 13.60
CA GLN A 54 -2.31 7.77 13.40
C GLN A 54 -1.58 6.50 13.91
N PRO A 55 -2.32 5.41 14.19
CA PRO A 55 -1.72 4.11 14.49
C PRO A 55 -0.69 3.68 13.44
N ALA A 56 0.44 3.16 13.90
CA ALA A 56 1.57 2.84 13.05
C ALA A 56 1.35 1.61 12.15
N GLU A 57 0.30 0.82 12.41
CA GLU A 57 -0.04 -0.40 11.66
C GLU A 57 -0.10 -0.14 10.15
N ALA A 58 -0.90 0.83 9.71
CA ALA A 58 -1.07 1.13 8.29
C ALA A 58 0.24 1.57 7.62
N THR A 59 1.03 2.40 8.32
CA THR A 59 2.34 2.85 7.83
C THR A 59 3.32 1.68 7.71
N ALA A 60 3.36 0.80 8.71
CA ALA A 60 4.25 -0.37 8.71
C ALA A 60 3.87 -1.36 7.60
N GLU A 61 2.58 -1.65 7.40
CA GLU A 61 2.09 -2.50 6.31
C GLU A 61 2.45 -1.89 4.93
N ALA A 62 2.30 -0.58 4.75
CA ALA A 62 2.68 0.11 3.52
C ALA A 62 4.19 0.02 3.23
N ILE A 63 5.04 0.20 4.24
CA ILE A 63 6.50 0.05 4.12
C ILE A 63 6.86 -1.39 3.74
N GLN A 64 6.23 -2.39 4.37
CA GLN A 64 6.44 -3.80 4.02
C GLN A 64 6.04 -4.08 2.56
N LEU A 65 4.90 -3.55 2.12
CA LEU A 65 4.44 -3.68 0.73
C LEU A 65 5.43 -3.06 -0.26
N TYR A 66 5.96 -1.87 0.05
CA TYR A 66 6.98 -1.22 -0.76
C TYR A 66 8.23 -2.10 -0.94
N VAL A 67 8.78 -2.60 0.18
CA VAL A 67 9.99 -3.45 0.15
C VAL A 67 9.73 -4.76 -0.60
N PHE A 68 8.60 -5.42 -0.32
CA PHE A 68 8.20 -6.63 -1.03
C PHE A 68 8.08 -6.41 -2.54
N SER A 69 7.52 -5.26 -2.95
CA SER A 69 7.36 -4.92 -4.37
C SER A 69 8.69 -4.60 -5.03
N LEU A 70 9.58 -3.91 -4.33
CA LEU A 70 10.94 -3.60 -4.79
C LEU A 70 11.76 -4.87 -4.99
N GLU A 71 11.71 -5.82 -4.05
CA GLU A 71 12.44 -7.09 -4.12
C GLU A 71 12.02 -7.96 -5.31
N ARG A 72 10.79 -7.80 -5.82
CA ARG A 72 10.25 -8.63 -6.90
C ARG A 72 10.94 -8.41 -8.25
N TYR A 73 11.28 -7.16 -8.59
CA TYR A 73 11.87 -6.79 -9.89
C TYR A 73 13.12 -5.90 -9.78
N GLY A 74 13.51 -5.49 -8.57
CA GLY A 74 14.82 -4.92 -8.23
C GLY A 74 15.08 -3.46 -8.61
N LYS A 75 14.30 -2.86 -9.54
CA LYS A 75 14.53 -1.47 -9.98
C LYS A 75 13.68 -0.44 -9.23
N SER A 76 12.40 -0.75 -9.04
CA SER A 76 11.42 0.12 -8.39
C SER A 76 10.25 -0.73 -7.90
N PRO A 77 9.43 -0.27 -6.95
CA PRO A 77 8.22 -0.98 -6.52
C PRO A 77 7.07 -0.88 -7.53
N TYR A 78 7.24 -0.14 -8.63
CA TYR A 78 6.18 0.19 -9.58
C TYR A 78 6.27 -0.64 -10.87
N ILE A 79 5.11 -0.86 -11.48
CA ILE A 79 4.97 -1.40 -12.84
C ILE A 79 3.99 -0.52 -13.62
N TYR A 80 4.17 -0.46 -14.94
CA TYR A 80 3.26 0.24 -15.84
C TYR A 80 2.94 -0.65 -17.05
N PRO A 81 1.66 -0.83 -17.41
CA PRO A 81 1.28 -1.68 -18.53
C PRO A 81 1.72 -1.09 -19.86
N MET A 82 2.20 -1.96 -20.75
CA MET A 82 2.37 -1.60 -22.16
C MET A 82 1.03 -1.16 -22.74
N TYR A 83 1.04 -0.12 -23.57
CA TYR A 83 -0.15 0.53 -24.15
C TYR A 83 -1.01 1.33 -23.15
N GLY A 84 -0.57 1.47 -21.90
CA GLY A 84 -1.17 2.36 -20.92
C GLY A 84 -2.29 1.74 -20.09
N LEU A 85 -2.84 2.55 -19.18
CA LEU A 85 -3.79 2.08 -18.15
C LEU A 85 -5.11 1.53 -18.73
N GLY A 86 -5.46 1.89 -19.97
CA GLY A 86 -6.64 1.39 -20.67
C GLY A 86 -6.64 -0.13 -20.91
N GLY A 87 -5.46 -0.77 -20.94
CA GLY A 87 -5.36 -2.22 -21.04
C GLY A 87 -5.90 -2.97 -19.82
N MET A 88 -5.94 -2.33 -18.63
CA MET A 88 -6.51 -2.95 -17.43
C MET A 88 -8.03 -3.18 -17.54
N PRO A 89 -8.87 -2.16 -17.80
CA PRO A 89 -10.31 -2.37 -17.95
C PRO A 89 -10.64 -3.28 -19.13
N GLU A 90 -9.88 -3.21 -20.23
CA GLU A 90 -10.04 -4.13 -21.37
C GLU A 90 -9.77 -5.60 -20.95
N GLY A 91 -8.69 -5.84 -20.20
CA GLY A 91 -8.34 -7.16 -19.69
C GLY A 91 -9.42 -7.74 -18.76
N PHE A 92 -9.96 -6.93 -17.84
CA PHE A 92 -11.05 -7.36 -16.96
C PHE A 92 -12.37 -7.57 -17.72
N SER A 93 -12.67 -6.74 -18.73
CA SER A 93 -13.84 -6.93 -19.60
C SER A 93 -13.78 -8.28 -20.32
N ARG A 94 -12.61 -8.65 -20.83
CA ARG A 94 -12.36 -9.97 -21.43
C ARG A 94 -12.52 -11.09 -20.40
N LEU A 95 -11.95 -10.95 -19.19
CA LEU A 95 -12.07 -11.96 -18.14
C LEU A 95 -13.55 -12.24 -17.80
N CYS A 96 -14.36 -11.20 -17.71
CA CYS A 96 -15.80 -11.31 -17.46
C CYS A 96 -16.53 -11.98 -18.63
N ALA A 97 -16.17 -11.65 -19.89
CA ALA A 97 -16.76 -12.30 -21.07
C ALA A 97 -16.49 -13.81 -21.12
N ILE A 98 -15.30 -14.26 -20.70
CA ILE A 98 -14.97 -15.70 -20.58
C ILE A 98 -15.91 -16.42 -19.60
N HIS A 99 -16.40 -15.71 -18.59
CA HIS A 99 -17.33 -16.23 -17.58
C HIS A 99 -18.81 -15.93 -17.91
N GLY A 100 -19.12 -15.59 -19.17
CA GLY A 100 -20.48 -15.40 -19.66
C GLY A 100 -21.03 -13.97 -19.54
N GLY A 101 -20.23 -13.00 -19.10
CA GLY A 101 -20.61 -11.60 -19.08
C GLY A 101 -20.66 -10.97 -20.48
N THR A 102 -21.46 -9.92 -20.65
CA THR A 102 -21.53 -9.14 -21.89
C THR A 102 -21.36 -7.66 -21.58
N PHE A 103 -20.40 -7.00 -22.25
CA PHE A 103 -20.19 -5.56 -22.13
C PHE A 103 -20.86 -4.84 -23.30
N MET A 104 -21.68 -3.82 -22.98
CA MET A 104 -22.31 -2.96 -23.97
C MET A 104 -21.62 -1.61 -23.95
N LEU A 105 -20.95 -1.27 -25.06
CA LEU A 105 -20.32 0.04 -25.23
C LEU A 105 -21.34 1.05 -25.77
N ASN A 106 -21.14 2.32 -25.45
CA ASN A 106 -21.99 3.42 -25.94
C ASN A 106 -23.50 3.21 -25.67
N LYS A 107 -23.84 2.66 -24.49
CA LYS A 107 -25.21 2.41 -24.07
C LYS A 107 -25.56 3.29 -22.87
N GLY A 108 -26.45 4.25 -23.07
CA GLY A 108 -27.02 5.06 -21.98
C GLY A 108 -27.93 4.23 -21.07
N ILE A 109 -28.07 4.70 -19.82
CA ILE A 109 -28.95 4.10 -18.80
C ILE A 109 -30.18 5.00 -18.63
N ASP A 110 -31.37 4.45 -18.86
CA ASP A 110 -32.63 5.21 -18.85
C ASP A 110 -33.24 5.33 -17.44
N GLU A 111 -33.07 4.31 -16.58
CA GLU A 111 -33.52 4.25 -15.19
C GLU A 111 -32.60 3.28 -14.40
N VAL A 112 -32.49 3.46 -13.07
CA VAL A 112 -31.67 2.61 -12.16
C VAL A 112 -32.56 1.73 -11.30
#